data_AF-A0A925AI79-F1
#
_entry.id   AF-A0A925AI79-F1
#
_cell.length_a   1.000
_cell.length_b   1.000
_cell.length_c   1.000
_cell.angle_alpha   90.00
_cell.angle_beta   90.00
_cell.angle_gamma   90.00
#
_symmetry.space_group_name_H-M   'P 1'
#
loop_
_entity.id
_entity.type
_entity.pdbx_description
1 polymer ?
#
loop_
_entity_poly.entity_id
_entity_poly.type
_entity_poly.pdbx_seq_one_letter_code
_entity_poly.pdbx_strand_id
1 'polypeptide(L)'
;MKNKIFFFSSIFAACVLVIAACTKREDPDSVVHQASVPYTAFNYLDDVYIYVVGNTSVYSDIPDVVAVIVDSVYGFAGGYGGKTGMDSLKILKSDVQGLGSDTSEVGGTGYFFQKYSKGNYRITINSTVLILDPASANSNPGPTNLEGNYLRAATGYIMKVKEISPGFYLLGNPGGAASVASKPYFLYNSKSVTGTDSLSFAIQEDLCGGGIQLVSPLAPDGLTSAAYTALWPPIIASYAPLTLQWRIKEFAAADPAEVHPGAALCNWGLGIRTFVKQ
;
A
#
# COMPACT_ATOMS: atom_id res chain seq x y z
N MET A 1 -94.08 -9.08 0.83
CA MET A 1 -93.00 -9.37 -0.15
C MET A 1 -91.92 -8.29 -0.27
N LYS A 2 -91.98 -7.16 0.46
CA LYS A 2 -90.96 -6.08 0.36
C LYS A 2 -89.64 -6.36 1.11
N ASN A 3 -89.66 -7.14 2.19
CA ASN A 3 -88.46 -7.40 3.01
C ASN A 3 -87.50 -8.46 2.42
N LYS A 4 -87.95 -9.29 1.47
CA LYS A 4 -87.09 -10.30 0.84
C LYS A 4 -86.17 -9.71 -0.25
N ILE A 5 -86.62 -8.67 -0.94
CA ILE A 5 -85.83 -8.01 -2.01
C ILE A 5 -84.66 -7.20 -1.42
N PHE A 6 -84.85 -6.55 -0.28
CA PHE A 6 -83.79 -5.82 0.41
C PHE A 6 -82.66 -6.72 0.94
N PHE A 7 -82.99 -7.96 1.34
CA PHE A 7 -81.99 -8.93 1.80
C PHE A 7 -81.15 -9.48 0.64
N PHE A 8 -81.74 -9.62 -0.55
CA PHE A 8 -81.00 -10.06 -1.74
C PHE A 8 -80.10 -8.96 -2.31
N SER A 9 -80.50 -7.68 -2.24
CA SER A 9 -79.65 -6.58 -2.72
C SER A 9 -78.44 -6.31 -1.82
N SER A 10 -78.59 -6.49 -0.50
CA SER A 10 -77.49 -6.31 0.46
C SER A 10 -76.44 -7.42 0.36
N ILE A 11 -76.86 -8.67 0.14
CA ILE A 11 -75.94 -9.81 -0.06
C ILE A 11 -75.20 -9.68 -1.39
N PHE A 12 -75.86 -9.20 -2.45
CA PHE A 12 -75.20 -9.01 -3.74
C PHE A 12 -74.19 -7.85 -3.71
N ALA A 13 -74.53 -6.74 -3.06
CA ALA A 13 -73.61 -5.62 -2.85
C ALA A 13 -72.39 -6.03 -1.99
N ALA A 14 -72.61 -6.84 -0.94
CA ALA A 14 -71.53 -7.39 -0.12
C ALA A 14 -70.63 -8.34 -0.93
N CYS A 15 -71.18 -9.21 -1.78
CA CYS A 15 -70.38 -10.08 -2.65
C CYS A 15 -69.53 -9.29 -3.65
N VAL A 16 -70.09 -8.25 -4.28
CA VAL A 16 -69.33 -7.40 -5.23
C VAL A 16 -68.21 -6.63 -4.52
N LEU A 17 -68.46 -6.11 -3.31
CA LEU A 17 -67.45 -5.42 -2.51
C LEU A 17 -66.31 -6.35 -2.05
N VAL A 18 -66.61 -7.62 -1.71
CA VAL A 18 -65.60 -8.62 -1.32
C VAL A 18 -64.77 -9.07 -2.53
N ILE A 19 -65.39 -9.23 -3.71
CA ILE A 19 -64.66 -9.60 -4.94
C ILE A 19 -63.75 -8.44 -5.39
N ALA A 20 -64.21 -7.19 -5.29
CA ALA A 20 -63.39 -6.01 -5.62
C ALA A 20 -62.24 -5.80 -4.63
N ALA A 21 -62.44 -6.13 -3.35
CA ALA A 21 -61.38 -6.11 -2.33
C ALA A 21 -60.34 -7.24 -2.53
N CYS A 22 -60.74 -8.39 -3.05
CA CYS A 22 -59.83 -9.50 -3.38
C CYS A 22 -59.07 -9.32 -4.71
N THR A 23 -59.44 -8.35 -5.55
CA THR A 23 -58.70 -8.03 -6.78
C THR A 23 -57.62 -6.98 -6.60
N LYS A 24 -57.40 -6.45 -5.39
CA LYS A 24 -56.13 -5.82 -5.08
C LYS A 24 -55.07 -6.91 -5.00
N ARG A 25 -54.48 -7.25 -6.15
CA ARG A 25 -53.12 -7.77 -6.15
C ARG A 25 -52.25 -6.68 -5.55
N GLU A 26 -51.76 -6.94 -4.35
CA GLU A 26 -50.52 -6.34 -3.87
C GLU A 26 -49.40 -6.88 -4.77
N ASP A 27 -49.34 -6.41 -6.01
CA ASP A 27 -48.03 -6.28 -6.64
C ASP A 27 -47.52 -4.97 -6.03
N PRO A 28 -46.70 -5.00 -4.95
CA PRO A 28 -46.05 -3.78 -4.52
C PRO A 28 -45.36 -3.23 -5.75
N ASP A 29 -45.64 -1.96 -6.10
CA ASP A 29 -44.87 -1.26 -7.12
C ASP A 29 -43.40 -1.52 -6.79
N SER A 30 -42.75 -2.34 -7.61
CA SER A 30 -41.35 -2.73 -7.43
C SER A 30 -40.55 -1.49 -7.75
N VAL A 31 -40.42 -0.59 -6.77
CA VAL A 31 -39.58 0.60 -6.91
C VAL A 31 -38.17 0.10 -7.13
N VAL A 32 -37.61 0.43 -8.29
CA VAL A 32 -36.24 0.05 -8.63
C VAL A 32 -35.31 0.76 -7.66
N HIS A 33 -34.77 0.01 -6.69
CA HIS A 33 -33.66 0.48 -5.89
C HIS A 33 -32.36 0.19 -6.63
N GLN A 34 -31.74 1.25 -7.15
CA GLN A 34 -30.40 1.18 -7.70
C GLN A 34 -29.41 1.22 -6.53
N ALA A 35 -28.71 0.11 -6.27
CA ALA A 35 -27.59 0.08 -5.33
C ALA A 35 -26.28 0.02 -6.13
N SER A 36 -25.43 1.05 -5.96
CA SER A 36 -24.07 1.07 -6.49
C SER A 36 -23.13 0.74 -5.34
N VAL A 37 -22.31 -0.30 -5.52
CA VAL A 37 -21.31 -0.74 -4.54
C VAL A 37 -19.95 -0.73 -5.23
N PRO A 38 -19.23 0.39 -5.17
CA PRO A 38 -17.90 0.47 -5.75
C PRO A 38 -16.87 -0.25 -4.87
N TYR A 39 -15.94 -0.97 -5.50
CA TYR A 39 -14.78 -1.53 -4.82
C TYR A 39 -13.50 -1.33 -5.65
N THR A 40 -12.36 -1.24 -4.97
CA THR A 40 -11.04 -1.09 -5.61
C THR A 40 -10.58 -2.46 -6.11
N ALA A 41 -10.51 -2.64 -7.43
CA ALA A 41 -10.03 -3.87 -8.04
C ALA A 41 -8.50 -3.88 -8.15
N PHE A 42 -7.90 -2.73 -8.43
CA PHE A 42 -6.45 -2.55 -8.48
C PHE A 42 -6.07 -1.23 -7.81
N ASN A 43 -5.06 -1.26 -6.95
CA ASN A 43 -4.41 -0.09 -6.38
C ASN A 43 -2.93 -0.13 -6.80
N TYR A 44 -2.49 0.92 -7.49
CA TYR A 44 -1.11 1.07 -7.97
C TYR A 44 -0.31 2.09 -7.15
N LEU A 45 -0.93 2.66 -6.12
CA LEU A 45 -0.31 3.66 -5.26
C LEU A 45 0.49 2.98 -4.15
N ASP A 46 1.70 3.47 -3.90
CA ASP A 46 2.42 3.12 -2.67
C ASP A 46 1.74 3.76 -1.45
N ASP A 47 1.73 3.06 -0.31
CA ASP A 47 1.11 3.56 0.92
C ASP A 47 1.83 4.79 1.49
N VAL A 48 3.16 4.87 1.29
CA VAL A 48 4.01 5.95 1.78
C VAL A 48 5.07 6.33 0.75
N TYR A 49 5.20 7.63 0.46
CA TYR A 49 6.28 8.22 -0.30
C TYR A 49 7.19 9.03 0.62
N ILE A 50 8.50 8.93 0.45
CA ILE A 50 9.47 9.61 1.31
C ILE A 50 10.41 10.47 0.46
N TYR A 51 10.56 11.74 0.85
CA TYR A 51 11.35 12.75 0.16
C TYR A 51 12.16 13.58 1.14
N VAL A 52 13.08 14.37 0.61
CA VAL A 52 13.78 15.43 1.33
C VAL A 52 13.33 16.77 0.79
N VAL A 53 13.26 17.79 1.66
CA VAL A 53 12.77 19.11 1.26
C VAL A 53 13.50 19.62 0.02
N GLY A 54 12.73 19.97 -1.02
CA GLY A 54 13.20 20.64 -2.23
C GLY A 54 13.97 19.77 -3.24
N ASN A 55 14.17 18.47 -2.99
CA ASN A 55 15.01 17.63 -3.85
C ASN A 55 14.27 17.04 -5.07
N THR A 56 12.97 16.79 -5.00
CA THR A 56 12.20 16.08 -6.05
C THR A 56 10.71 16.36 -5.91
N SER A 57 9.90 16.10 -6.93
CA SER A 57 8.42 16.25 -6.84
C SER A 57 7.75 14.93 -6.45
N VAL A 58 6.89 14.94 -5.41
CA VAL A 58 5.98 13.82 -5.09
C VAL A 58 5.17 13.46 -6.32
N TYR A 59 4.68 14.48 -7.03
CA TYR A 59 3.84 14.30 -8.20
C TYR A 59 4.55 13.45 -9.26
N SER A 60 5.86 13.59 -9.45
CA SER A 60 6.59 12.84 -10.48
C SER A 60 6.54 11.32 -10.32
N ASP A 61 6.47 10.81 -9.08
CA ASP A 61 6.46 9.37 -8.80
C ASP A 61 5.04 8.77 -8.76
N ILE A 62 3.98 9.58 -8.71
CA ILE A 62 2.60 9.09 -8.75
C ILE A 62 2.32 8.48 -10.14
N PRO A 63 1.84 7.23 -10.23
CA PRO A 63 1.45 6.62 -11.50
C PRO A 63 0.29 7.36 -12.18
N ASP A 64 0.29 7.43 -13.53
CA ASP A 64 -0.78 8.09 -14.29
C ASP A 64 -2.18 7.50 -14.01
N VAL A 65 -2.23 6.17 -13.80
CA VAL A 65 -3.41 5.46 -13.30
C VAL A 65 -3.13 4.99 -11.88
N VAL A 66 -3.82 5.58 -10.91
CA VAL A 66 -3.62 5.34 -9.47
C VAL A 66 -4.39 4.10 -9.02
N ALA A 67 -5.64 3.96 -9.47
CA ALA A 67 -6.47 2.82 -9.12
C ALA A 67 -7.52 2.54 -10.20
N VAL A 68 -7.99 1.29 -10.24
CA VAL A 68 -9.16 0.89 -11.04
C VAL A 68 -10.24 0.43 -10.09
N ILE A 69 -11.38 1.10 -10.17
CA ILE A 69 -12.57 0.83 -9.37
C ILE A 69 -13.58 0.09 -10.26
N VAL A 70 -14.23 -0.92 -9.70
CA VAL A 70 -15.37 -1.57 -10.34
C VAL A 70 -16.62 -1.22 -9.55
N ASP A 71 -17.59 -0.63 -10.24
CA ASP A 71 -18.90 -0.30 -9.69
C ASP A 71 -19.93 -1.32 -10.17
N SER A 72 -20.54 -2.01 -9.21
CA SER A 72 -21.61 -2.96 -9.47
C SER A 72 -22.94 -2.27 -9.27
N VAL A 73 -23.78 -2.22 -10.31
CA VAL A 73 -25.15 -1.69 -10.20
C VAL A 73 -26.13 -2.86 -10.05
N TYR A 74 -26.89 -2.85 -8.96
CA TYR A 74 -28.01 -3.76 -8.73
C TYR A 74 -29.32 -3.02 -8.95
N GLY A 75 -30.27 -3.62 -9.67
CA GLY A 75 -31.61 -3.09 -9.84
C GLY A 75 -32.64 -4.21 -9.68
N PHE A 76 -33.65 -3.99 -8.83
CA PHE A 76 -34.79 -4.90 -8.70
C PHE A 76 -35.96 -4.39 -9.53
N ALA A 77 -36.11 -4.92 -10.74
CA ALA A 77 -37.36 -4.82 -11.49
C ALA A 77 -37.96 -6.23 -11.60
N GLY A 78 -39.08 -6.48 -10.90
CA GLY A 78 -39.85 -7.72 -11.05
C GLY A 78 -39.41 -8.93 -10.20
N GLY A 79 -38.73 -8.73 -9.06
CA GLY A 79 -38.63 -9.78 -8.03
C GLY A 79 -37.47 -10.79 -8.15
N TYR A 80 -36.57 -10.67 -9.13
CA TYR A 80 -35.33 -11.45 -9.17
C TYR A 80 -34.16 -10.52 -9.44
N GLY A 81 -33.40 -10.16 -8.40
CA GLY A 81 -32.28 -9.23 -8.46
C GLY A 81 -31.14 -9.75 -9.35
N GLY A 82 -31.17 -9.40 -10.63
CA GLY A 82 -30.07 -9.62 -11.56
C GLY A 82 -29.07 -8.46 -11.53
N LYS A 83 -27.77 -8.76 -11.59
CA LYS A 83 -26.73 -7.74 -11.83
C LYS A 83 -26.97 -7.11 -13.21
N THR A 84 -27.22 -5.80 -13.28
CA THR A 84 -27.56 -5.11 -14.53
C THR A 84 -26.34 -4.49 -15.24
N GLY A 85 -25.17 -4.48 -14.60
CA GLY A 85 -23.91 -4.10 -15.24
C GLY A 85 -22.75 -3.96 -14.27
N MET A 86 -21.53 -4.07 -14.79
CA MET A 86 -20.29 -3.65 -14.12
C MET A 86 -19.71 -2.51 -14.95
N ASP A 87 -19.41 -1.38 -14.30
CA ASP A 87 -18.66 -0.30 -14.95
C ASP A 87 -17.31 -0.14 -14.24
N SER A 88 -16.26 0.09 -15.03
CA SER A 88 -14.90 0.28 -14.49
C SER A 88 -14.49 1.73 -14.63
N LEU A 89 -14.08 2.32 -13.52
CA LEU A 89 -13.63 3.71 -13.45
C LEU A 89 -12.15 3.75 -13.11
N LYS A 90 -11.36 4.53 -13.86
CA LYS A 90 -9.96 4.79 -13.50
C LYS A 90 -9.88 6.03 -12.62
N ILE A 91 -9.20 5.91 -11.50
CA ILE A 91 -8.69 7.04 -10.73
C ILE A 91 -7.34 7.40 -11.32
N LEU A 92 -7.21 8.63 -11.77
CA LEU A 92 -6.02 9.14 -12.45
C LEU A 92 -5.20 9.97 -11.48
N LYS A 93 -3.91 10.12 -11.80
CA LYS A 93 -3.01 11.06 -11.14
C LYS A 93 -3.55 12.49 -11.05
N SER A 94 -4.31 12.92 -12.06
CA SER A 94 -4.96 14.23 -12.10
C SER A 94 -6.09 14.39 -11.07
N ASP A 95 -6.60 13.30 -10.50
CA ASP A 95 -7.66 13.31 -9.48
C ASP A 95 -7.11 13.56 -8.07
N VAL A 96 -5.81 13.92 -7.95
CA VAL A 96 -5.14 14.13 -6.67
C VAL A 96 -5.63 15.37 -5.95
N GLN A 97 -5.78 15.24 -4.65
CA GLN A 97 -6.12 16.30 -3.72
C GLN A 97 -5.23 16.22 -2.48
N GLY A 98 -5.00 17.37 -1.84
CA GLY A 98 -4.16 17.44 -0.65
C GLY A 98 -2.66 17.28 -0.92
N LEU A 99 -2.24 17.20 -2.19
CA LEU A 99 -0.85 17.42 -2.58
C LEU A 99 -0.57 18.93 -2.39
N GLY A 100 -0.20 19.31 -1.17
CA GLY A 100 0.02 20.71 -0.80
C GLY A 100 1.28 21.29 -1.45
N SER A 101 2.19 21.80 -0.62
CA SER A 101 3.44 22.40 -1.06
C SER A 101 4.45 21.26 -1.37
N ASP A 102 4.41 20.78 -2.61
CA ASP A 102 5.13 19.60 -3.13
C ASP A 102 6.62 19.58 -2.71
N THR A 103 6.94 18.76 -1.71
CA THR A 103 8.25 18.64 -1.04
C THR A 103 8.85 19.92 -0.45
N SER A 104 8.12 21.02 -0.31
CA SER A 104 8.69 22.28 0.20
C SER A 104 8.69 22.42 1.73
N GLU A 105 7.96 21.57 2.44
CA GLU A 105 7.83 21.63 3.90
C GLU A 105 8.17 20.28 4.55
N VAL A 106 8.99 20.29 5.60
CA VAL A 106 9.29 19.10 6.40
C VAL A 106 8.02 18.63 7.11
N GLY A 107 7.73 17.34 7.08
CA GLY A 107 6.64 16.74 7.83
C GLY A 107 5.95 15.60 7.09
N GLY A 108 4.98 14.99 7.78
CA GLY A 108 4.08 14.01 7.18
C GLY A 108 2.79 14.67 6.70
N THR A 109 2.47 14.50 5.42
CA THR A 109 1.21 14.98 4.83
C THR A 109 0.51 13.85 4.10
N GLY A 110 -0.75 13.59 4.43
CA GLY A 110 -1.59 12.68 3.67
C GLY A 110 -2.13 13.37 2.41
N TYR A 111 -2.17 12.64 1.31
CA TYR A 111 -2.87 13.06 0.09
C TYR A 111 -3.83 11.96 -0.35
N PHE A 112 -4.82 12.35 -1.12
CA PHE A 112 -5.87 11.43 -1.53
C PHE A 112 -6.32 11.68 -2.95
N PHE A 113 -6.84 10.64 -3.57
CA PHE A 113 -7.45 10.70 -4.88
C PHE A 113 -8.92 10.39 -4.70
N GLN A 114 -9.75 11.27 -5.26
CA GLN A 114 -11.18 11.15 -5.10
C GLN A 114 -11.86 11.05 -6.46
N LYS A 115 -12.77 10.09 -6.58
CA LYS A 115 -13.65 10.02 -7.74
C LYS A 115 -15.04 9.56 -7.34
N TYR A 116 -16.01 9.93 -8.16
CA TYR A 116 -17.40 9.55 -7.97
C TYR A 116 -17.78 8.47 -8.99
N SER A 117 -18.45 7.43 -8.52
CA SER A 117 -19.07 6.43 -9.40
C SER A 117 -20.27 7.04 -10.14
N LYS A 118 -20.83 6.31 -11.12
CA LYS A 118 -22.06 6.74 -11.80
C LYS A 118 -23.25 6.89 -10.84
N GLY A 119 -23.27 6.08 -9.78
CA GLY A 119 -24.24 6.20 -8.68
C GLY A 119 -23.97 7.35 -7.72
N ASN A 120 -23.00 8.22 -8.02
CA ASN A 120 -22.55 9.33 -7.18
C ASN A 120 -21.99 8.92 -5.81
N TYR A 121 -21.47 7.69 -5.70
CA TYR A 121 -20.76 7.23 -4.52
C TYR A 121 -19.30 7.68 -4.59
N ARG A 122 -18.83 8.31 -3.51
CA ARG A 122 -17.45 8.76 -3.38
C ARG A 122 -16.53 7.58 -3.08
N ILE A 123 -15.51 7.40 -3.91
CA ILE A 123 -14.36 6.55 -3.64
C ILE A 123 -13.16 7.44 -3.35
N THR A 124 -12.42 7.09 -2.28
CA THR A 124 -11.21 7.79 -1.87
C THR A 124 -10.08 6.78 -1.70
N ILE A 125 -8.95 7.02 -2.36
CA ILE A 125 -7.69 6.29 -2.17
C ILE A 125 -6.71 7.25 -1.51
N ASN A 126 -6.05 6.83 -0.43
CA ASN A 126 -5.14 7.68 0.34
C ASN A 126 -3.70 7.17 0.20
N SER A 127 -2.75 8.08 0.35
CA SER A 127 -1.34 7.78 0.60
C SER A 127 -0.72 8.86 1.48
N THR A 128 0.40 8.53 2.11
CA THR A 128 1.15 9.46 2.96
C THR A 128 2.42 9.89 2.25
N VAL A 129 2.75 11.17 2.33
CA VAL A 129 4.10 11.67 2.01
C VAL A 129 4.80 12.03 3.32
N LEU A 130 6.04 11.60 3.47
CA LEU A 130 6.96 12.08 4.50
C LEU A 130 8.06 12.89 3.83
N ILE A 131 8.14 14.17 4.15
CA ILE A 131 9.19 15.07 3.70
C ILE A 131 10.16 15.26 4.87
N LEU A 132 11.41 14.88 4.67
CA LEU A 132 12.47 14.89 5.66
C LEU A 132 13.33 16.14 5.50
N ASP A 133 13.87 16.64 6.60
CA ASP A 133 14.76 17.79 6.60
C ASP A 133 16.13 17.41 5.99
N PRO A 134 16.65 18.11 4.97
CA PRO A 134 18.01 17.89 4.47
C PRO A 134 19.10 18.11 5.52
N ALA A 135 18.86 18.87 6.60
CA ALA A 135 19.79 18.98 7.72
C ALA A 135 19.89 17.68 8.55
N SER A 136 18.92 16.77 8.40
CA SER A 136 19.00 15.38 8.87
C SER A 136 19.63 14.42 7.85
N ALA A 137 19.97 14.91 6.65
CA ALA A 137 20.72 14.14 5.66
C ALA A 137 22.15 13.92 6.15
N ASN A 138 22.74 12.81 5.69
CA ASN A 138 24.11 12.46 6.00
C ASN A 138 25.06 13.58 5.55
N SER A 139 25.61 14.35 6.49
CA SER A 139 26.56 15.44 6.20
C SER A 139 27.91 14.94 5.68
N ASN A 140 28.11 13.62 5.68
CA ASN A 140 29.31 12.95 5.23
C ASN A 140 28.96 11.77 4.31
N PRO A 141 28.35 12.04 3.13
CA PRO A 141 27.91 10.99 2.22
C PRO A 141 29.10 10.16 1.73
N GLY A 142 28.87 8.85 1.58
CA GLY A 142 29.83 7.95 0.95
C GLY A 142 30.13 8.36 -0.49
N PRO A 143 31.32 8.01 -1.02
CA PRO A 143 31.72 8.39 -2.37
C PRO A 143 30.87 7.76 -3.49
N THR A 144 30.19 6.65 -3.23
CA THR A 144 29.44 5.90 -4.25
C THR A 144 27.94 6.18 -4.17
N ASN A 145 27.36 6.61 -5.30
CA ASN A 145 25.91 6.69 -5.43
C ASN A 145 25.29 5.29 -5.62
N LEU A 146 24.46 4.88 -4.66
CA LEU A 146 23.80 3.58 -4.64
C LEU A 146 22.46 3.54 -5.37
N GLU A 147 21.94 4.65 -5.88
CA GLU A 147 20.65 4.69 -6.58
C GLU A 147 20.63 3.79 -7.82
N GLY A 148 19.57 3.03 -8.01
CA GLY A 148 19.33 2.23 -9.20
C GLY A 148 18.51 0.97 -8.95
N ASN A 149 18.40 0.15 -9.98
CA ASN A 149 17.70 -1.13 -9.93
C ASN A 149 18.72 -2.25 -9.71
N TYR A 150 18.45 -3.13 -8.74
CA TYR A 150 19.33 -4.24 -8.40
C TYR A 150 18.61 -5.58 -8.53
N LEU A 151 19.18 -6.46 -9.35
CA LEU A 151 18.65 -7.81 -9.57
C LEU A 151 19.21 -8.78 -8.52
N ARG A 152 18.31 -9.51 -7.86
CA ARG A 152 18.66 -10.70 -7.10
C ARG A 152 18.54 -11.92 -8.01
N ALA A 153 19.67 -12.36 -8.59
CA ALA A 153 19.71 -13.47 -9.55
C ALA A 153 19.01 -14.74 -9.03
N ALA A 154 19.09 -15.02 -7.73
CA ALA A 154 18.48 -16.20 -7.11
C ALA A 154 16.94 -16.22 -7.16
N THR A 155 16.27 -15.07 -7.28
CA THR A 155 14.79 -14.98 -7.32
C THR A 155 14.25 -14.23 -8.52
N GLY A 156 15.11 -13.59 -9.33
CA GLY A 156 14.67 -12.68 -10.40
C GLY A 156 14.06 -11.37 -9.89
N TYR A 157 14.07 -11.13 -8.58
CA TYR A 157 13.49 -9.92 -7.98
C TYR A 157 14.36 -8.70 -8.27
N ILE A 158 13.73 -7.60 -8.65
CA ILE A 158 14.39 -6.30 -8.84
C ILE A 158 14.05 -5.41 -7.65
N MET A 159 15.07 -5.10 -6.85
CA MET A 159 14.98 -4.11 -5.78
C MET A 159 15.37 -2.74 -6.34
N LYS A 160 14.48 -1.76 -6.19
CA LYS A 160 14.81 -0.35 -6.46
C LYS A 160 15.42 0.27 -5.21
N VAL A 161 16.61 0.85 -5.35
CA VAL A 161 17.25 1.71 -4.36
C VAL A 161 17.10 3.13 -4.86
N LYS A 162 16.43 4.00 -4.10
CA LYS A 162 16.21 5.40 -4.47
C LYS A 162 16.99 6.30 -3.54
N GLU A 163 17.75 7.25 -4.07
CA GLU A 163 18.41 8.27 -3.25
C GLU A 163 17.38 9.33 -2.84
N ILE A 164 17.29 9.60 -1.54
CA ILE A 164 16.38 10.64 -1.01
C ILE A 164 17.19 11.92 -0.74
N SER A 165 18.40 11.76 -0.21
CA SER A 165 19.43 12.79 -0.09
C SER A 165 20.81 12.13 -0.22
N PRO A 166 21.88 12.90 -0.48
CA PRO A 166 23.22 12.33 -0.65
C PRO A 166 23.58 11.36 0.47
N GLY A 167 23.84 10.09 0.10
CA GLY A 167 24.20 9.05 1.06
C GLY A 167 23.06 8.51 1.92
N PHE A 168 21.80 8.82 1.59
CA PHE A 168 20.61 8.32 2.27
C PHE A 168 19.60 7.76 1.27
N TYR A 169 19.30 6.47 1.42
CA TYR A 169 18.59 5.68 0.42
C TYR A 169 17.36 5.00 1.00
N LEU A 170 16.35 4.85 0.14
CA LEU A 170 15.16 4.06 0.38
C LEU A 170 15.22 2.74 -0.38
N LEU A 171 14.78 1.66 0.25
CA LEU A 171 14.61 0.35 -0.36
C LEU A 171 13.35 -0.34 0.18
N GLY A 172 12.57 -1.01 -0.68
CA GLY A 172 11.27 -1.56 -0.29
C GLY A 172 11.25 -3.04 0.18
N ASN A 173 12.17 -3.85 -0.33
CA ASN A 173 12.19 -5.29 -0.06
C ASN A 173 13.65 -5.78 -0.02
N PRO A 174 14.32 -5.62 1.12
CA PRO A 174 15.73 -5.99 1.26
C PRO A 174 15.94 -7.50 1.12
N GLY A 175 14.90 -8.32 1.27
CA GLY A 175 15.02 -9.78 1.16
C GLY A 175 14.91 -10.30 -0.27
N GLY A 176 14.40 -9.49 -1.19
CA GLY A 176 14.27 -9.84 -2.60
C GLY A 176 13.37 -11.04 -2.87
N ALA A 177 12.35 -11.24 -2.04
CA ALA A 177 11.36 -12.30 -2.21
C ALA A 177 10.08 -11.68 -2.80
N ALA A 178 9.68 -12.15 -3.99
CA ALA A 178 8.51 -11.61 -4.72
C ALA A 178 7.17 -11.81 -3.99
N SER A 179 7.10 -12.78 -3.08
CA SER A 179 5.91 -13.09 -2.28
C SER A 179 5.78 -12.25 -1.00
N VAL A 180 6.79 -11.44 -0.66
CA VAL A 180 6.78 -10.63 0.57
C VAL A 180 6.39 -9.21 0.20
N ALA A 181 5.42 -8.65 0.94
CA ALA A 181 5.00 -7.27 0.78
C ALA A 181 6.19 -6.30 0.92
N SER A 182 6.15 -5.19 0.20
CA SER A 182 7.20 -4.17 0.27
C SER A 182 6.88 -3.18 1.40
N LYS A 183 7.87 -2.86 2.24
CA LYS A 183 7.81 -1.76 3.23
C LYS A 183 9.04 -0.86 3.00
N PRO A 184 8.90 0.47 3.01
CA PRO A 184 10.06 1.34 2.91
C PRO A 184 11.03 1.13 4.07
N TYR A 185 12.30 0.90 3.75
CA TYR A 185 13.42 0.83 4.70
C TYR A 185 14.52 1.80 4.31
N PHE A 186 15.20 2.30 5.32
CA PHE A 186 16.28 3.28 5.22
C PHE A 186 17.65 2.62 5.24
N LEU A 187 18.48 2.96 4.26
CA LEU A 187 19.89 2.59 4.16
C LEU A 187 20.74 3.86 4.07
N TYR A 188 21.79 3.92 4.87
CA TYR A 188 22.74 5.02 4.86
C TYR A 188 24.05 4.56 4.23
N ASN A 189 24.66 5.41 3.42
CA ASN A 189 26.04 5.29 2.97
C ASN A 189 26.81 6.54 3.41
N SER A 190 27.71 6.40 4.37
CA SER A 190 28.59 7.47 4.82
C SER A 190 30.02 7.21 4.39
N LYS A 191 30.82 8.27 4.38
CA LYS A 191 32.26 8.16 4.14
C LYS A 191 32.95 7.72 5.43
N SER A 192 33.67 6.62 5.37
CA SER A 192 34.50 6.13 6.46
C SER A 192 35.67 7.09 6.76
N VAL A 193 36.38 6.86 7.86
CA VAL A 193 37.62 7.58 8.19
C VAL A 193 38.71 7.41 7.12
N THR A 194 38.66 6.33 6.33
CA THR A 194 39.58 6.07 5.21
C THR A 194 39.08 6.61 3.88
N GLY A 195 37.95 7.33 3.85
CA GLY A 195 37.41 7.93 2.63
C GLY A 195 36.58 6.99 1.75
N THR A 196 36.30 5.77 2.22
CA THR A 196 35.54 4.75 1.48
C THR A 196 34.06 4.75 1.87
N ASP A 197 33.23 4.00 1.15
CA ASP A 197 31.83 3.77 1.56
C ASP A 197 31.76 3.02 2.90
N SER A 198 30.77 3.37 3.69
CA SER A 198 30.42 2.75 4.97
C SER A 198 28.91 2.68 5.05
N LEU A 199 28.36 1.49 4.81
CA LEU A 199 26.90 1.32 4.88
C LEU A 199 26.45 1.22 6.33
N SER A 200 25.26 1.71 6.62
CA SER A 200 24.60 1.53 7.91
C SER A 200 23.11 1.29 7.70
N PHE A 201 22.58 0.36 8.48
CA PHE A 201 21.17 0.03 8.51
C PHE A 201 20.78 -0.17 9.98
N ALA A 202 20.22 0.87 10.59
CA ALA A 202 19.67 0.76 11.94
C ALA A 202 18.48 -0.21 11.94
N ILE A 203 18.24 -0.84 13.08
CA ILE A 203 17.06 -1.68 13.24
C ILE A 203 15.80 -0.87 12.97
N GLN A 204 14.94 -1.43 12.13
CA GLN A 204 13.70 -0.82 11.72
C GLN A 204 12.56 -1.80 11.98
N GLU A 205 11.33 -1.32 12.08
CA GLU A 205 10.20 -2.21 12.29
C GLU A 205 9.93 -3.02 11.02
N ASP A 206 9.76 -4.34 11.16
CA ASP A 206 9.44 -5.26 10.08
C ASP A 206 7.92 -5.35 9.82
N LEU A 207 7.53 -6.08 8.78
CA LEU A 207 6.15 -6.36 8.41
C LEU A 207 5.36 -7.12 9.49
N CYS A 208 6.04 -7.90 10.32
CA CYS A 208 5.42 -8.64 11.43
C CYS A 208 5.37 -7.85 12.75
N GLY A 209 5.73 -6.56 12.76
CA GLY A 209 5.79 -5.74 13.97
C GLY A 209 7.02 -5.96 14.86
N GLY A 210 7.93 -6.85 14.44
CA GLY A 210 9.25 -7.05 15.05
C GLY A 210 10.28 -6.06 14.51
N GLY A 211 11.56 -6.33 14.74
CA GLY A 211 12.67 -5.57 14.18
C GLY A 211 13.32 -6.28 12.98
N ILE A 212 13.84 -5.52 12.03
CA ILE A 212 14.65 -6.00 10.91
C ILE A 212 15.96 -5.21 10.83
N GLN A 213 17.03 -5.92 10.52
CA GLN A 213 18.34 -5.33 10.31
C GLN A 213 19.07 -6.00 9.15
N LEU A 214 19.77 -5.20 8.36
CA LEU A 214 20.69 -5.69 7.34
C LEU A 214 22.09 -5.75 7.93
N VAL A 215 22.73 -6.90 7.85
CA VAL A 215 24.04 -7.13 8.46
C VAL A 215 25.01 -7.74 7.45
N SER A 216 26.31 -7.64 7.73
CA SER A 216 27.36 -8.26 6.94
C SER A 216 27.07 -9.75 6.70
N PRO A 217 27.36 -10.31 5.52
CA PRO A 217 27.30 -11.74 5.26
C PRO A 217 28.15 -12.61 6.19
N LEU A 218 29.11 -12.01 6.89
CA LEU A 218 30.01 -12.66 7.84
C LEU A 218 29.60 -12.49 9.31
N ALA A 219 28.50 -11.78 9.57
CA ALA A 219 28.05 -11.52 10.93
C ALA A 219 27.69 -12.82 11.66
N PRO A 220 28.21 -13.05 12.89
CA PRO A 220 27.85 -14.20 13.70
C PRO A 220 26.41 -14.07 14.21
N ASP A 221 25.80 -15.18 14.64
CA ASP A 221 24.48 -15.16 15.28
C ASP A 221 24.56 -14.77 16.76
N GLY A 222 23.40 -14.41 17.36
CA GLY A 222 23.27 -14.19 18.80
C GLY A 222 23.82 -12.85 19.31
N LEU A 223 24.12 -11.89 18.43
CA LEU A 223 24.47 -10.53 18.83
C LEU A 223 23.23 -9.65 19.02
N THR A 224 23.41 -8.56 19.76
CA THR A 224 22.40 -7.50 19.85
C THR A 224 22.35 -6.69 18.56
N SER A 225 21.20 -6.09 18.29
CA SER A 225 21.00 -5.17 17.17
C SER A 225 22.05 -4.04 17.15
N ALA A 226 22.34 -3.44 18.30
CA ALA A 226 23.38 -2.42 18.42
C ALA A 226 24.78 -2.95 18.02
N ALA A 227 25.13 -4.17 18.42
CA ALA A 227 26.42 -4.76 18.08
C ALA A 227 26.54 -5.04 16.58
N TYR A 228 25.46 -5.47 15.93
CA TYR A 228 25.45 -5.61 14.47
C TYR A 228 25.63 -4.27 13.75
N THR A 229 24.92 -3.21 14.18
CA THR A 229 25.06 -1.87 13.56
C THR A 229 26.51 -1.37 13.65
N ALA A 230 27.16 -1.60 14.80
CA ALA A 230 28.50 -1.07 15.05
C ALA A 230 29.61 -1.86 14.34
N LEU A 231 29.49 -3.20 14.26
CA LEU A 231 30.61 -4.06 13.88
C LEU A 231 30.38 -4.83 12.57
N TRP A 232 29.12 -5.01 12.16
CA TRP A 232 28.75 -5.87 11.06
C TRP A 232 27.75 -5.21 10.10
N PRO A 233 28.08 -4.03 9.55
CA PRO A 233 27.21 -3.36 8.58
C PRO A 233 27.04 -4.19 7.29
N PRO A 234 25.98 -3.94 6.50
CA PRO A 234 25.87 -4.50 5.16
C PRO A 234 27.04 -4.01 4.28
N ILE A 235 27.33 -4.71 3.17
CA ILE A 235 28.53 -4.43 2.38
C ILE A 235 28.23 -4.14 0.91
N ILE A 236 29.12 -3.34 0.29
CA ILE A 236 29.31 -3.30 -1.15
C ILE A 236 30.35 -4.37 -1.50
N ALA A 237 29.90 -5.47 -2.12
CA ALA A 237 30.75 -6.62 -2.44
C ALA A 237 31.57 -6.43 -3.72
N SER A 238 31.09 -5.60 -4.65
CA SER A 238 31.79 -5.21 -5.88
C SER A 238 31.33 -3.83 -6.32
N TYR A 239 32.21 -3.07 -6.99
CA TYR A 239 31.88 -1.76 -7.59
C TYR A 239 31.64 -1.84 -9.10
N ALA A 240 31.93 -2.97 -9.74
CA ALA A 240 31.80 -3.16 -11.19
C ALA A 240 31.43 -4.61 -11.54
N PRO A 241 30.13 -4.94 -11.72
CA PRO A 241 28.97 -4.09 -11.45
C PRO A 241 28.77 -3.85 -9.94
N LEU A 242 28.15 -2.72 -9.58
CA LEU A 242 27.88 -2.39 -8.19
C LEU A 242 27.00 -3.50 -7.58
N THR A 243 27.51 -4.17 -6.55
CA THR A 243 26.89 -5.35 -5.95
C THR A 243 26.73 -5.13 -4.46
N LEU A 244 25.50 -5.16 -3.98
CA LEU A 244 25.19 -5.06 -2.56
C LEU A 244 24.97 -6.45 -1.97
N GLN A 245 25.45 -6.66 -0.75
CA GLN A 245 25.31 -7.95 -0.08
C GLN A 245 25.07 -7.81 1.42
N TRP A 246 24.14 -8.61 1.94
CA TRP A 246 23.80 -8.66 3.37
C TRP A 246 23.12 -9.97 3.76
N ARG A 247 23.01 -10.23 5.07
CA ARG A 247 22.00 -11.10 5.65
C ARG A 247 20.91 -10.25 6.28
N ILE A 248 19.71 -10.79 6.36
CA ILE A 248 18.62 -10.19 7.13
C ILE A 248 18.58 -10.85 8.50
N LYS A 249 18.49 -10.03 9.54
CA LYS A 249 18.29 -10.44 10.93
C LYS A 249 16.96 -9.89 11.38
N GLU A 250 16.10 -10.78 11.88
CA GLU A 250 14.78 -10.45 12.40
C GLU A 250 14.82 -10.55 13.93
N PHE A 251 14.26 -9.56 14.60
CA PHE A 251 14.25 -9.40 16.05
C PHE A 251 12.81 -9.36 16.54
N ALA A 252 12.57 -9.75 17.80
CA ALA A 252 11.22 -9.72 18.36
C ALA A 252 10.66 -8.28 18.46
N ALA A 253 11.54 -7.29 18.60
CA ALA A 253 11.20 -5.88 18.60
C ALA A 253 12.28 -5.05 17.87
N ALA A 254 11.91 -3.84 17.42
CA ALA A 254 12.85 -2.86 16.87
C ALA A 254 13.62 -2.12 17.98
N ASP A 255 14.34 -2.87 18.83
CA ASP A 255 15.10 -2.37 19.96
C ASP A 255 16.61 -2.65 19.75
N PRO A 256 17.50 -1.63 19.87
CA PRO A 256 18.95 -1.83 19.82
C PRO A 256 19.51 -2.86 20.82
N ALA A 257 18.85 -3.07 21.96
CA ALA A 257 19.25 -4.03 22.99
C ALA A 257 18.79 -5.47 22.68
N GLU A 258 17.89 -5.66 21.71
CA GLU A 258 17.34 -6.97 21.38
C GLU A 258 18.41 -7.89 20.80
N VAL A 259 18.46 -9.13 21.31
CA VAL A 259 19.40 -10.16 20.86
C VAL A 259 18.76 -10.97 19.74
N HIS A 260 19.47 -11.15 18.62
CA HIS A 260 18.95 -11.95 17.53
C HIS A 260 18.79 -13.42 17.94
N PRO A 261 17.60 -14.03 17.77
CA PRO A 261 17.32 -15.38 18.28
C PRO A 261 17.97 -16.51 17.48
N GLY A 262 18.75 -16.19 16.43
CA GLY A 262 19.42 -17.17 15.57
C GLY A 262 18.48 -17.90 14.62
N ALA A 263 17.22 -17.46 14.55
CA ALA A 263 16.18 -18.03 13.69
C ALA A 263 15.48 -16.91 12.92
N ALA A 264 14.88 -17.26 11.78
CA ALA A 264 13.94 -16.37 11.13
C ALA A 264 12.64 -16.31 11.96
N LEU A 265 12.08 -15.12 12.07
CA LEU A 265 10.88 -14.83 12.85
C LEU A 265 9.68 -14.49 11.96
N CYS A 266 9.92 -13.99 10.76
CA CYS A 266 8.89 -13.43 9.90
C CYS A 266 9.02 -13.96 8.47
N ASN A 267 9.56 -13.15 7.56
CA ASN A 267 9.38 -13.34 6.11
C ASN A 267 10.69 -13.60 5.38
N TRP A 268 11.83 -13.34 6.02
CA TRP A 268 13.08 -13.16 5.28
C TRP A 268 14.03 -14.35 5.33
N GLY A 269 13.92 -15.26 6.31
CA GLY A 269 14.85 -16.39 6.39
C GLY A 269 16.30 -15.96 6.69
N LEU A 270 17.23 -16.92 6.80
CA LEU A 270 18.61 -16.64 7.26
C LEU A 270 19.66 -16.53 6.14
N GLY A 271 19.26 -16.71 4.88
CA GLY A 271 20.20 -16.75 3.75
C GLY A 271 20.87 -15.40 3.43
N ILE A 272 22.00 -15.46 2.73
CA ILE A 272 22.65 -14.26 2.19
C ILE A 272 21.83 -13.71 1.01
N ARG A 273 21.72 -12.39 0.95
CA ARG A 273 21.11 -11.62 -0.12
C ARG A 273 22.19 -10.92 -0.91
N THR A 274 22.19 -11.14 -2.21
CA THR A 274 23.13 -10.53 -3.16
C THR A 274 22.32 -9.87 -4.26
N PHE A 275 22.59 -8.59 -4.49
CA PHE A 275 21.86 -7.70 -5.37
C PHE A 275 22.84 -7.02 -6.32
N VAL A 276 22.72 -7.27 -7.62
CA VAL A 276 23.62 -6.75 -8.64
C VAL A 276 22.94 -5.64 -9.41
N LYS A 277 23.53 -4.45 -9.41
CA LYS A 277 23.01 -3.29 -10.15
C LYS A 277 22.92 -3.62 -11.65
N GLN A 278 21.79 -3.27 -12.24
CA GLN A 278 21.51 -3.41 -13.67
C GLN A 278 21.82 -2.12 -14.42
#